data_AF-A0A4Q1HEF6-F1
#
_entry.id   AF-A0A4Q1HEF6-F1
#
_cell.length_a   1.000
_cell.length_b   1.000
_cell.length_c   1.000
_cell.angle_alpha   90.00
_cell.angle_beta   90.00
_cell.angle_gamma   90.00
#
_symmetry.space_group_name_H-M   'P 1'
#
loop_
_entity.id
_entity.type
_entity.pdbx_description
1 polymer ?
#
loop_
_entity_poly.entity_id
_entity_poly.type
_entity_poly.pdbx_seq_one_letter_code
_entity_poly.pdbx_strand_id
1 'polypeptide(L)'
;MMSHSAIGSTGTHVVARVDPSAIAHNLEQVRRRLARNGSTPVGPRMWASLKADAYGHGIRHVVPALAGADGLMISRLAEVPVCRDAGWQGPVLVLDGLQDDVEAAQLDQSGLHLVIHRAEQLDWLEARPLHCPPPWVWLRYVGDLGYQGLDYDAYQAAYARCAPWLARGDIAGIGHLQHYAAADTPTGIAAAEARFRSLTDALPGPRSTCNSAAIVCHPAHARSTDWVRPGRLLYGLSPLPDRDGASLGLRPAMSLHARVVAVRELAAGARIGYHGAFGAASAMRIGLVDCGYSDGYPSHPPIGMPILVGGRLARGLGQVTMNSLLVDLSDHPGAETGMPVVLWGAPELPAEQVAAACGGSAPELLTGLTGRVPVIAS
;
A
#
# COMPACT_ATOMS: atom_id res chain seq x y z
N MET A 1 26.06 -1.61 -26.04
CA MET A 1 25.16 -0.72 -26.81
C MET A 1 23.75 -1.29 -26.66
N MET A 2 23.05 -0.92 -25.58
CA MET A 2 21.70 -1.42 -25.33
C MET A 2 20.68 -0.42 -25.88
N SER A 3 19.77 -0.94 -26.69
CA SER A 3 18.77 -0.21 -27.45
C SER A 3 17.77 0.50 -26.54
N HIS A 4 17.73 1.83 -26.67
CA HIS A 4 16.59 2.64 -26.24
C HIS A 4 15.48 2.53 -27.30
N SER A 5 14.41 1.80 -27.02
CA SER A 5 13.12 1.81 -27.74
C SER A 5 12.20 0.81 -27.02
N ALA A 6 10.99 1.11 -26.55
CA ALA A 6 10.02 2.08 -27.01
C ALA A 6 9.23 2.65 -25.83
N ILE A 7 9.26 3.98 -25.64
CA ILE A 7 8.17 4.69 -24.96
C ILE A 7 7.33 5.28 -26.10
N GLY A 8 6.29 4.54 -26.49
CA GLY A 8 5.34 5.00 -27.49
C GLY A 8 4.58 6.23 -26.96
N SER A 9 4.66 7.33 -27.71
CA SER A 9 3.69 8.41 -27.92
C SER A 9 2.39 8.41 -27.10
N THR A 10 2.46 8.42 -25.77
CA THR A 10 1.46 9.07 -24.92
C THR A 10 2.04 10.44 -24.60
N GLY A 11 1.34 11.53 -24.92
CA GLY A 11 1.85 12.90 -24.82
C GLY A 11 2.17 13.41 -23.40
N THR A 12 2.39 12.51 -22.43
CA THR A 12 2.73 12.80 -21.04
C THR A 12 4.13 12.26 -20.73
N HIS A 13 5.01 13.10 -20.18
CA HIS A 13 6.37 12.68 -19.77
C HIS A 13 6.42 12.14 -18.33
N VAL A 14 5.29 12.18 -17.62
CA VAL A 14 5.12 11.60 -16.28
C VAL A 14 4.88 10.10 -16.37
N VAL A 15 5.62 9.31 -15.59
CA VAL A 15 5.40 7.86 -15.49
C VAL A 15 5.74 7.36 -14.09
N ALA A 16 4.89 6.50 -13.54
CA ALA A 16 5.19 5.74 -12.34
C ALA A 16 5.82 4.41 -12.72
N ARG A 17 7.07 4.19 -12.31
CA ARG A 17 7.79 2.93 -12.54
C ARG A 17 7.69 2.06 -11.31
N VAL A 18 7.24 0.82 -11.49
CA VAL A 18 7.11 -0.20 -10.45
C VAL A 18 8.19 -1.24 -10.64
N ASP A 19 8.94 -1.55 -9.59
CA ASP A 19 9.97 -2.59 -9.56
C ASP A 19 9.43 -3.84 -8.84
N PRO A 20 9.00 -4.89 -9.58
CA PRO A 20 8.52 -6.13 -8.97
C PRO A 20 9.62 -6.87 -8.19
N SER A 21 10.90 -6.68 -8.54
CA SER A 21 12.01 -7.31 -7.82
C SER A 21 12.16 -6.71 -6.42
N ALA A 22 11.86 -5.42 -6.24
CA ALA A 22 11.80 -4.79 -4.93
C ALA A 22 10.67 -5.39 -4.07
N ILE A 23 9.48 -5.62 -4.65
CA ILE A 23 8.38 -6.31 -3.95
C ILE A 23 8.82 -7.71 -3.47
N ALA A 24 9.41 -8.51 -4.34
CA ALA A 24 9.87 -9.86 -4.01
C ALA A 24 10.96 -9.83 -2.92
N HIS A 25 11.91 -8.90 -3.01
CA HIS A 25 12.93 -8.68 -1.97
C HIS A 25 12.29 -8.32 -0.63
N ASN A 26 11.33 -7.38 -0.64
CA ASN A 26 10.66 -6.92 0.58
C ASN A 26 9.83 -8.02 1.24
N LEU A 27 9.13 -8.83 0.44
CA LEU A 27 8.41 -10.02 0.91
C LEU A 27 9.34 -10.98 1.67
N GLU A 28 10.51 -11.25 1.09
CA GLU A 28 11.55 -12.08 1.70
C GLU A 28 12.12 -11.44 2.98
N GLN A 29 12.32 -10.13 3.02
CA GLN A 29 12.73 -9.44 4.25
C GLN A 29 11.68 -9.59 5.36
N VAL A 30 10.39 -9.52 5.03
CA VAL A 30 9.31 -9.76 6.00
C VAL A 30 9.35 -11.21 6.49
N ARG A 31 9.52 -12.20 5.59
CA ARG A 31 9.68 -13.61 5.99
C ARG A 31 10.84 -13.82 6.94
N ARG A 32 12.02 -13.29 6.62
CA ARG A 32 13.23 -13.41 7.47
C ARG A 32 13.00 -12.83 8.86
N ARG A 33 12.32 -11.69 8.96
CA ARG A 33 11.96 -11.10 10.27
C ARG A 33 11.08 -12.02 11.10
N LEU A 34 10.17 -12.73 10.44
CA LEU A 34 9.16 -13.57 11.07
C LEU A 34 9.61 -15.03 11.25
N ALA A 35 10.79 -15.39 10.74
CA ALA A 35 11.40 -16.68 11.00
C ALA A 35 11.63 -16.87 12.52
N ARG A 36 11.30 -18.05 13.02
CA ARG A 36 11.57 -18.45 14.41
C ARG A 36 12.96 -19.09 14.46
N ASN A 37 13.77 -18.72 15.45
CA ASN A 37 15.01 -19.43 15.74
C ASN A 37 14.65 -20.67 16.58
N GLY A 38 14.62 -21.87 16.00
CA GLY A 38 14.30 -23.10 16.73
C GLY A 38 13.84 -24.29 15.89
N SER A 39 13.41 -25.36 16.55
CA SER A 39 13.03 -26.67 15.99
C SER A 39 11.65 -26.72 15.32
N THR A 40 10.86 -25.64 15.40
CA THR A 40 9.63 -25.46 14.59
C THR A 40 9.92 -24.43 13.49
N PRO A 41 10.10 -24.85 12.22
CA PRO A 41 10.71 -24.00 11.20
C PRO A 41 9.80 -22.92 10.62
N VAL A 42 8.51 -22.89 10.97
CA VAL A 42 7.51 -22.11 10.23
C VAL A 42 7.03 -20.93 11.07
N GLY A 43 7.35 -19.70 10.62
CA GLY A 43 6.75 -18.47 11.15
C GLY A 43 5.26 -18.35 10.77
N PRO A 44 4.59 -17.25 11.14
CA PRO A 44 3.22 -16.98 10.71
C PRO A 44 3.08 -17.03 9.18
N ARG A 45 1.90 -17.40 8.71
CA ARG A 45 1.51 -17.22 7.31
C ARG A 45 1.31 -15.74 6.98
N MET A 46 1.36 -15.37 5.70
CA MET A 46 1.27 -13.97 5.26
C MET A 46 0.17 -13.78 4.24
N TRP A 47 -0.72 -12.85 4.56
CA TRP A 47 -1.62 -12.22 3.62
C TRP A 47 -0.93 -10.99 3.02
N ALA A 48 -0.42 -11.10 1.79
CA ALA A 48 0.20 -9.97 1.11
C ALA A 48 -0.87 -8.95 0.70
N SER A 49 -0.83 -7.75 1.28
CA SER A 49 -1.89 -6.76 1.09
C SER A 49 -1.75 -6.03 -0.25
N LEU A 50 -2.81 -6.10 -1.05
CA LEU A 50 -2.95 -5.50 -2.38
C LEU A 50 -4.05 -4.43 -2.45
N LYS A 51 -4.51 -3.92 -1.30
CA LYS A 51 -5.57 -2.89 -1.25
C LYS A 51 -5.21 -1.64 -2.06
N ALA A 52 -6.23 -0.95 -2.56
CA ALA A 52 -6.09 0.25 -3.38
C ALA A 52 -5.16 0.03 -4.59
N ASP A 53 -5.47 -1.00 -5.39
CA ASP A 53 -4.67 -1.41 -6.55
C ASP A 53 -3.18 -1.60 -6.24
N ALA A 54 -2.91 -2.44 -5.23
CA ALA A 54 -1.57 -2.68 -4.70
C ALA A 54 -0.86 -1.39 -4.25
N TYR A 55 -1.53 -0.57 -3.44
CA TYR A 55 -1.02 0.74 -3.00
C TYR A 55 -0.59 1.63 -4.19
N GLY A 56 -1.39 1.63 -5.26
CA GLY A 56 -1.12 2.36 -6.51
C GLY A 56 -0.10 1.72 -7.45
N HIS A 57 0.51 0.58 -7.09
CA HIS A 57 1.52 -0.09 -7.92
C HIS A 57 0.92 -0.94 -9.03
N GLY A 58 -0.40 -1.13 -9.05
CA GLY A 58 -1.08 -1.99 -10.01
C GLY A 58 -0.99 -3.46 -9.62
N ILE A 59 -2.13 -4.09 -9.31
CA ILE A 59 -2.20 -5.53 -8.94
C ILE A 59 -1.47 -6.40 -9.98
N ARG A 60 -1.67 -6.11 -11.27
CA ARG A 60 -1.06 -6.86 -12.38
C ARG A 60 0.48 -6.80 -12.39
N HIS A 61 1.07 -5.71 -11.92
CA HIS A 61 2.53 -5.56 -11.84
C HIS A 61 3.12 -6.24 -10.61
N VAL A 62 2.34 -6.35 -9.53
CA VAL A 62 2.81 -6.79 -8.22
C VAL A 62 2.61 -8.30 -8.00
N VAL A 63 1.49 -8.87 -8.45
CA VAL A 63 1.12 -10.27 -8.19
C VAL A 63 2.20 -11.29 -8.58
N PRO A 64 2.87 -11.19 -9.75
CA PRO A 64 3.93 -12.14 -10.12
C PRO A 64 5.10 -12.17 -9.12
N ALA A 65 5.40 -11.03 -8.47
CA ALA A 65 6.45 -10.92 -7.46
C ALA A 65 6.05 -11.46 -6.08
N LEU A 66 4.76 -11.79 -5.88
CA LEU A 66 4.22 -12.29 -4.62
C LEU A 66 4.08 -13.81 -4.57
N ALA A 67 4.69 -14.54 -5.51
CA ALA A 67 4.61 -16.02 -5.57
C ALA A 67 5.03 -16.73 -4.25
N GLY A 68 5.84 -16.09 -3.39
CA GLY A 68 6.24 -16.61 -2.07
C GLY A 68 5.29 -16.26 -0.90
N ALA A 69 4.19 -15.56 -1.16
CA ALA A 69 3.16 -15.28 -0.15
C ALA A 69 2.27 -16.51 0.07
N ASP A 70 1.64 -16.63 1.25
CA ASP A 70 0.69 -17.73 1.51
C ASP A 70 -0.72 -17.42 1.00
N GLY A 71 -0.99 -16.15 0.74
CA GLY A 71 -2.29 -15.63 0.36
C GLY A 71 -2.21 -14.16 -0.02
N LEU A 72 -3.14 -13.69 -0.84
CA LEU A 72 -3.32 -12.25 -1.13
C LEU A 72 -4.44 -11.68 -0.25
N MET A 73 -4.35 -10.41 0.12
CA MET A 73 -5.45 -9.68 0.74
C MET A 73 -5.79 -8.44 -0.08
N ILE A 74 -7.02 -8.44 -0.59
CA ILE A 74 -7.62 -7.35 -1.38
C ILE A 74 -8.72 -6.67 -0.57
N SER A 75 -9.22 -5.53 -1.05
CA SER A 75 -10.32 -4.83 -0.38
C SER A 75 -11.65 -5.43 -0.79
N ARG A 76 -11.90 -5.58 -2.09
CA ARG A 76 -13.22 -5.88 -2.66
C ARG A 76 -13.21 -7.14 -3.51
N LEU A 77 -14.36 -7.82 -3.59
CA LEU A 77 -14.52 -9.05 -4.37
C LEU A 77 -14.21 -8.84 -5.87
N ALA A 78 -14.53 -7.66 -6.40
CA ALA A 78 -14.24 -7.28 -7.78
C ALA A 78 -12.74 -7.29 -8.15
N GLU A 79 -11.83 -7.29 -7.17
CA GLU A 79 -10.38 -7.37 -7.41
C GLU A 79 -9.90 -8.84 -7.56
N VAL A 80 -10.72 -9.84 -7.24
CA VAL A 80 -10.37 -11.27 -7.36
C VAL A 80 -10.02 -11.64 -8.79
N PRO A 81 -10.84 -11.35 -9.83
CA PRO A 81 -10.50 -11.72 -11.20
C PRO A 81 -9.19 -11.08 -11.66
N VAL A 82 -8.91 -9.85 -11.24
CA VAL A 82 -7.63 -9.16 -11.55
C VAL A 82 -6.44 -9.93 -10.98
N CYS A 83 -6.55 -10.48 -9.78
CA CYS A 83 -5.53 -11.33 -9.19
C CYS A 83 -5.36 -12.66 -9.95
N ARG A 84 -6.48 -13.29 -10.34
CA ARG A 84 -6.47 -14.55 -11.11
C ARG A 84 -5.85 -14.36 -12.49
N ASP A 85 -6.24 -13.30 -13.20
CA ASP A 85 -5.68 -12.91 -14.51
C ASP A 85 -4.19 -12.60 -14.42
N ALA A 86 -3.72 -12.05 -13.29
CA ALA A 86 -2.30 -11.83 -13.03
C ALA A 86 -1.54 -13.11 -12.62
N GLY A 87 -2.20 -14.27 -12.64
CA GLY A 87 -1.59 -15.58 -12.41
C GLY A 87 -1.73 -16.13 -10.99
N TRP A 88 -2.40 -15.44 -10.07
CA TRP A 88 -2.54 -15.94 -8.69
C TRP A 88 -3.58 -17.06 -8.60
N GLN A 89 -3.16 -18.25 -8.16
CA GLN A 89 -4.06 -19.39 -7.94
C GLN A 89 -4.25 -19.74 -6.45
N GLY A 90 -3.54 -19.05 -5.55
CA GLY A 90 -3.62 -19.30 -4.11
C GLY A 90 -4.85 -18.67 -3.43
N PRO A 91 -4.89 -18.72 -2.09
CA PRO A 91 -5.94 -18.10 -1.29
C PRO A 91 -6.04 -16.58 -1.47
N VAL A 92 -7.25 -16.03 -1.38
CA VAL A 92 -7.52 -14.58 -1.43
C VAL A 92 -8.46 -14.17 -0.28
N LEU A 93 -7.98 -13.31 0.60
CA LEU A 93 -8.74 -12.67 1.68
C LEU A 93 -9.37 -11.36 1.18
N VAL A 94 -10.70 -11.28 1.25
CA VAL A 94 -11.48 -10.08 0.88
C VAL A 94 -11.82 -9.32 2.15
N LEU A 95 -11.14 -8.19 2.38
CA LEU A 95 -11.16 -7.48 3.66
C LEU A 95 -12.50 -6.80 3.98
N ASP A 96 -13.19 -6.27 2.96
CA ASP A 96 -14.49 -5.64 3.15
C ASP A 96 -15.63 -6.68 3.15
N GLY A 97 -15.33 -7.95 2.89
CA GLY A 97 -16.31 -9.02 2.75
C GLY A 97 -17.28 -8.76 1.60
N LEU A 98 -18.45 -9.38 1.68
CA LEU A 98 -19.56 -9.13 0.75
C LEU A 98 -20.18 -7.77 1.00
N GLN A 99 -20.60 -7.09 -0.07
CA GLN A 99 -21.27 -5.80 -0.03
C GLN A 99 -22.79 -5.87 -0.22
N ASP A 100 -23.28 -6.92 -0.88
CA ASP A 100 -24.70 -7.17 -1.11
C ASP A 100 -24.99 -8.65 -1.41
N ASP A 101 -26.27 -8.97 -1.64
CA ASP A 101 -26.75 -10.29 -2.02
C ASP A 101 -26.39 -10.67 -3.47
N VAL A 102 -26.16 -9.68 -4.34
CA VAL A 102 -25.72 -9.91 -5.72
C VAL A 102 -24.31 -10.49 -5.74
N GLU A 103 -23.37 -9.91 -4.99
CA GLU A 103 -22.01 -10.46 -4.81
C GLU A 103 -22.06 -11.87 -4.21
N ALA A 104 -22.97 -12.13 -3.26
CA ALA A 104 -23.13 -13.44 -2.65
C ALA A 104 -23.61 -14.50 -3.65
N ALA A 105 -24.51 -14.13 -4.56
CA ALA A 105 -25.05 -15.00 -5.60
C ALA A 105 -24.04 -15.31 -6.72
N GLN A 106 -23.06 -14.44 -6.94
CA GLN A 106 -22.04 -14.57 -8.01
C GLN A 106 -20.70 -15.14 -7.52
N LEU A 107 -20.63 -15.60 -6.26
CA LEU A 107 -19.38 -15.98 -5.63
C LEU A 107 -18.77 -17.24 -6.25
N ASP A 108 -17.68 -17.10 -7.01
CA ASP A 108 -16.80 -18.20 -7.37
C ASP A 108 -15.92 -18.54 -6.16
N GLN A 109 -16.09 -19.74 -5.63
CA GLN A 109 -15.71 -20.07 -4.26
C GLN A 109 -14.28 -20.62 -4.13
N SER A 110 -13.56 -20.76 -5.24
CA SER A 110 -12.20 -21.32 -5.24
C SER A 110 -11.20 -20.43 -4.49
N GLY A 111 -10.86 -20.85 -3.27
CA GLY A 111 -9.80 -20.26 -2.45
C GLY A 111 -10.14 -18.90 -1.83
N LEU A 112 -11.43 -18.55 -1.70
CA LEU A 112 -11.84 -17.29 -1.09
C LEU A 112 -11.90 -17.36 0.44
N HIS A 113 -11.45 -16.28 1.07
CA HIS A 113 -11.52 -16.02 2.50
C HIS A 113 -12.30 -14.71 2.68
N LEU A 114 -13.49 -14.76 3.26
CA LEU A 114 -14.39 -13.62 3.36
C LEU A 114 -14.36 -13.06 4.79
N VAL A 115 -14.05 -11.78 4.93
CA VAL A 115 -14.14 -11.10 6.22
C VAL A 115 -15.60 -10.77 6.53
N ILE A 116 -16.04 -11.10 7.74
CA ILE A 116 -17.35 -10.73 8.27
C ILE A 116 -17.13 -9.69 9.34
N HIS A 117 -17.63 -8.49 9.09
CA HIS A 117 -17.56 -7.35 10.00
C HIS A 117 -18.94 -6.77 10.35
N ARG A 118 -20.00 -7.30 9.74
CA ARG A 118 -21.41 -6.99 10.05
C ARG A 118 -22.32 -8.20 9.84
N ALA A 119 -23.48 -8.21 10.48
CA ALA A 119 -24.37 -9.37 10.52
C ALA A 119 -24.99 -9.70 9.16
N GLU A 120 -25.28 -8.69 8.33
CA GLU A 120 -25.94 -8.86 7.03
C GLU A 120 -25.11 -9.72 6.06
N GLN A 121 -23.78 -9.72 6.22
CA GLN A 121 -22.90 -10.56 5.41
C GLN A 121 -23.12 -12.05 5.67
N LEU A 122 -23.53 -12.41 6.88
CA LEU A 122 -23.92 -13.77 7.21
C LEU A 122 -25.29 -14.11 6.61
N ASP A 123 -26.24 -13.16 6.61
CA ASP A 123 -27.54 -13.34 5.97
C ASP A 123 -27.40 -13.65 4.47
N TRP A 124 -26.55 -12.90 3.77
CA TRP A 124 -26.28 -13.14 2.36
C TRP A 124 -25.55 -14.46 2.11
N LEU A 125 -24.62 -14.84 3.00
CA LEU A 125 -23.95 -16.15 2.90
C LEU A 125 -24.88 -17.33 3.16
N GLU A 126 -25.90 -17.16 3.98
CA GLU A 126 -26.88 -18.22 4.29
C GLU A 126 -27.95 -18.35 3.20
N ALA A 127 -28.35 -17.22 2.58
CA ALA A 127 -29.37 -17.20 1.54
C ALA A 127 -28.90 -17.71 0.17
N ARG A 128 -27.58 -17.84 -0.04
CA ARG A 128 -27.01 -18.26 -1.32
C ARG A 128 -27.09 -19.79 -1.54
N PRO A 129 -27.00 -20.26 -2.78
CA PRO A 129 -26.87 -21.69 -3.05
C PRO A 129 -25.53 -22.22 -2.54
N LEU A 130 -25.53 -23.44 -1.97
CA LEU A 130 -24.29 -24.14 -1.62
C LEU A 130 -23.53 -24.47 -2.91
N HIS A 131 -22.34 -23.91 -3.10
CA HIS A 131 -21.43 -24.34 -4.15
C HIS A 131 -20.10 -24.82 -3.55
N CYS A 132 -19.37 -25.62 -4.31
CA CYS A 132 -18.08 -26.17 -3.92
C CYS A 132 -16.97 -25.55 -4.78
N PRO A 133 -15.78 -25.27 -4.21
CA PRO A 133 -15.38 -25.49 -2.81
C PRO A 133 -15.82 -24.35 -1.87
N PRO A 134 -16.20 -24.61 -0.61
CA PRO A 134 -16.74 -23.57 0.29
C PRO A 134 -15.70 -22.51 0.70
N PRO A 135 -16.10 -21.25 0.95
CA PRO A 135 -15.19 -20.19 1.37
C PRO A 135 -14.78 -20.35 2.84
N TRP A 136 -13.68 -19.70 3.22
CA TRP A 136 -13.37 -19.41 4.62
C TRP A 136 -14.14 -18.18 5.10
N VAL A 137 -14.49 -18.15 6.39
CA VAL A 137 -15.04 -16.98 7.07
C VAL A 137 -14.02 -16.44 8.06
N TRP A 138 -13.81 -15.13 8.08
CA TRP A 138 -12.93 -14.43 9.02
C TRP A 138 -13.73 -13.40 9.81
N LEU A 139 -14.04 -13.69 11.07
CA LEU A 139 -14.77 -12.77 11.92
C LEU A 139 -13.85 -11.63 12.37
N ARG A 140 -14.21 -10.40 12.03
CA ARG A 140 -13.45 -9.19 12.38
C ARG A 140 -14.00 -8.55 13.64
N TYR A 141 -13.17 -8.48 14.68
CA TYR A 141 -13.48 -7.70 15.88
C TYR A 141 -13.24 -6.22 15.63
N VAL A 142 -14.11 -5.36 16.16
CA VAL A 142 -14.03 -3.89 16.01
C VAL A 142 -12.73 -3.31 16.59
N GLY A 143 -12.20 -3.94 17.64
CA GLY A 143 -10.88 -3.64 18.20
C GLY A 143 -10.74 -2.21 18.75
N ASP A 144 -9.49 -1.79 18.89
CA ASP A 144 -9.10 -0.42 19.26
C ASP A 144 -9.23 0.58 18.10
N LEU A 145 -9.30 0.08 16.86
CA LEU A 145 -9.52 0.88 15.67
C LEU A 145 -10.93 1.49 15.64
N GLY A 146 -11.93 0.78 16.16
CA GLY A 146 -13.20 1.38 16.60
C GLY A 146 -14.23 1.74 15.53
N TYR A 147 -13.93 1.58 14.23
CA TYR A 147 -14.84 2.01 13.16
C TYR A 147 -15.32 0.90 12.22
N GLN A 148 -14.79 -0.33 12.32
CA GLN A 148 -15.17 -1.47 11.47
C GLN A 148 -14.94 -2.80 12.19
N GLY A 149 -15.98 -3.63 12.26
CA GLY A 149 -15.96 -4.94 12.91
C GLY A 149 -17.17 -5.16 13.81
N LEU A 150 -17.30 -6.39 14.27
CA LEU A 150 -18.30 -6.80 15.24
C LEU A 150 -17.83 -6.40 16.64
N ASP A 151 -18.74 -5.89 17.46
CA ASP A 151 -18.50 -5.75 18.90
C ASP A 151 -18.50 -7.12 19.60
N TYR A 152 -18.35 -7.14 20.93
CA TYR A 152 -18.20 -8.39 21.67
C TYR A 152 -19.39 -9.33 21.49
N ASP A 153 -20.61 -8.82 21.64
CA ASP A 153 -21.83 -9.63 21.60
C ASP A 153 -22.15 -10.08 20.17
N ALA A 154 -22.04 -9.17 19.20
CA ALA A 154 -22.24 -9.49 17.79
C ALA A 154 -21.20 -10.50 17.29
N TYR A 155 -19.96 -10.46 17.79
CA TYR A 155 -18.92 -11.42 17.44
C TYR A 155 -19.25 -12.83 17.95
N GLN A 156 -19.68 -12.96 19.21
CA GLN A 156 -20.10 -14.23 19.79
C GLN A 156 -21.30 -14.81 19.02
N ALA A 157 -22.30 -13.98 18.71
CA ALA A 157 -23.45 -14.38 17.91
C ALA A 157 -23.04 -14.84 16.50
N ALA A 158 -22.15 -14.10 15.83
CA ALA A 158 -21.63 -14.46 14.51
C ALA A 158 -20.88 -15.80 14.54
N TYR A 159 -20.04 -16.06 15.55
CA TYR A 159 -19.35 -17.33 15.70
C TYR A 159 -20.33 -18.48 15.92
N ALA A 160 -21.31 -18.31 16.81
CA ALA A 160 -22.34 -19.30 17.09
C ALA A 160 -23.16 -19.66 15.83
N ARG A 161 -23.38 -18.69 14.94
CA ARG A 161 -24.05 -18.91 13.64
C ARG A 161 -23.15 -19.65 12.64
N CYS A 162 -21.86 -19.33 12.58
CA CYS A 162 -20.91 -19.96 11.66
C CYS A 162 -20.52 -21.39 12.07
N ALA A 163 -20.50 -21.72 13.36
CA ALA A 163 -20.03 -23.02 13.85
C ALA A 163 -20.83 -24.21 13.28
N PRO A 164 -22.18 -24.17 13.21
CA PRO A 164 -22.96 -25.19 12.50
C PRO A 164 -22.64 -25.27 11.01
N TRP A 165 -22.37 -24.15 10.34
CA TRP A 165 -22.01 -24.12 8.91
C TRP A 165 -20.68 -24.85 8.68
N LEU A 166 -19.70 -24.63 9.56
CA LEU A 166 -18.43 -25.37 9.52
C LEU A 166 -18.64 -26.88 9.72
N ALA A 167 -19.49 -27.27 10.67
CA ALA A 167 -19.78 -28.68 10.95
C ALA A 167 -20.44 -29.40 9.76
N ARG A 168 -21.23 -28.68 8.95
CA ARG A 168 -21.86 -29.19 7.71
C ARG A 168 -20.94 -29.13 6.49
N GLY A 169 -19.84 -28.39 6.56
CA GLY A 169 -18.94 -28.14 5.43
C GLY A 169 -19.42 -27.02 4.48
N ASP A 170 -20.34 -26.17 4.92
CA ASP A 170 -20.83 -25.02 4.13
C ASP A 170 -19.77 -23.89 4.05
N ILE A 171 -18.84 -23.88 5.01
CA ILE A 171 -17.64 -23.05 5.04
C ILE A 171 -16.42 -23.93 5.32
N ALA A 172 -15.27 -23.56 4.76
CA ALA A 172 -14.02 -24.32 4.91
C ALA A 172 -13.31 -24.09 6.25
N GLY A 173 -13.67 -23.02 6.98
CA GLY A 173 -13.07 -22.68 8.27
C GLY A 173 -13.52 -21.33 8.80
N ILE A 174 -13.30 -21.13 10.09
CA ILE A 174 -13.53 -19.87 10.79
C ILE A 174 -12.19 -19.35 11.30
N GLY A 175 -11.82 -18.13 10.91
CA GLY A 175 -10.66 -17.41 11.42
C GLY A 175 -11.07 -16.16 12.19
N HIS A 176 -10.13 -15.65 12.99
CA HIS A 176 -10.33 -14.48 13.84
C HIS A 176 -9.42 -13.34 13.37
N LEU A 177 -9.99 -12.17 13.14
CA LEU A 177 -9.26 -11.01 12.62
C LEU A 177 -9.45 -9.80 13.54
N GLN A 178 -8.36 -9.08 13.81
CA GLN A 178 -8.41 -7.70 14.30
C GLN A 178 -7.29 -6.87 13.68
N HIS A 179 -7.33 -5.56 13.88
CA HIS A 179 -6.32 -4.63 13.37
C HIS A 179 -5.91 -3.65 14.46
N TYR A 180 -4.61 -3.63 14.82
CA TYR A 180 -4.09 -2.71 15.84
C TYR A 180 -4.05 -1.26 15.33
N ALA A 181 -4.59 -0.33 16.12
CA ALA A 181 -4.61 1.08 15.80
C ALA A 181 -3.29 1.81 16.15
N ALA A 182 -2.55 1.31 17.14
CA ALA A 182 -1.43 2.03 17.76
C ALA A 182 -0.17 1.18 17.91
N ALA A 183 0.08 0.25 16.98
CA ALA A 183 1.22 -0.66 17.06
C ALA A 183 2.59 0.04 16.93
N ASP A 184 2.63 1.20 16.27
CA ASP A 184 3.78 2.07 16.05
C ASP A 184 3.96 3.15 17.13
N THR A 185 3.11 3.18 18.16
CA THR A 185 3.18 4.17 19.24
C THR A 185 3.67 3.54 20.56
N PRO A 186 4.05 4.36 21.56
CA PRO A 186 4.43 3.87 22.89
C PRO A 186 3.33 3.09 23.63
N THR A 187 2.05 3.30 23.31
CA THR A 187 0.95 2.52 23.93
C THR A 187 0.99 1.06 23.47
N GLY A 188 1.47 0.82 22.25
CA GLY A 188 1.65 -0.51 21.68
C GLY A 188 0.34 -1.30 21.56
N ILE A 189 0.48 -2.63 21.55
CA ILE A 189 -0.62 -3.56 21.23
C ILE A 189 -1.22 -4.28 22.44
N ALA A 190 -0.62 -4.17 23.64
CA ALA A 190 -0.90 -5.07 24.76
C ALA A 190 -2.38 -5.07 25.18
N ALA A 191 -3.00 -3.89 25.33
CA ALA A 191 -4.40 -3.79 25.75
C ALA A 191 -5.37 -4.28 24.66
N ALA A 192 -5.09 -3.96 23.39
CA ALA A 192 -5.89 -4.43 22.25
C ALA A 192 -5.81 -5.96 22.12
N GLU A 193 -4.61 -6.52 22.28
CA GLU A 193 -4.40 -7.96 22.26
C GLU A 193 -5.10 -8.68 23.41
N ALA A 194 -5.03 -8.15 24.63
CA ALA A 194 -5.73 -8.73 25.78
C ALA A 194 -7.25 -8.83 25.55
N ARG A 195 -7.87 -7.77 25.00
CA ARG A 195 -9.31 -7.75 24.67
C ARG A 195 -9.67 -8.75 23.56
N PHE A 196 -8.84 -8.86 22.54
CA PHE A 196 -9.08 -9.81 21.46
C PHE A 196 -8.94 -11.26 21.91
N ARG A 197 -7.97 -11.53 22.79
CA ARG A 197 -7.78 -12.85 23.38
C ARG A 197 -8.90 -13.23 24.33
N SER A 198 -9.41 -12.31 25.15
CA SER A 198 -10.58 -12.61 26.00
C SER A 198 -11.81 -13.03 25.19
N LEU A 199 -11.92 -12.56 23.95
CA LEU A 199 -12.98 -12.94 23.02
C LEU A 199 -12.73 -14.27 22.30
N THR A 200 -11.47 -14.57 21.97
CA THR A 200 -11.12 -15.64 21.00
C THR A 200 -10.37 -16.83 21.61
N ASP A 201 -9.95 -16.80 22.88
CA ASP A 201 -9.23 -17.93 23.51
C ASP A 201 -10.10 -19.18 23.69
N ALA A 202 -11.42 -19.02 23.82
CA ALA A 202 -12.36 -20.13 23.86
C ALA A 202 -12.90 -20.57 22.48
N LEU A 203 -12.52 -19.87 21.40
CA LEU A 203 -13.06 -20.09 20.06
C LEU A 203 -11.98 -20.70 19.14
N PRO A 204 -12.18 -21.94 18.64
CA PRO A 204 -11.26 -22.52 17.66
C PRO A 204 -11.18 -21.73 16.36
N GLY A 205 -9.95 -21.50 15.88
CA GLY A 205 -9.68 -20.87 14.59
C GLY A 205 -8.32 -20.15 14.56
N PRO A 206 -7.71 -19.97 13.37
CA PRO A 206 -6.47 -19.20 13.25
C PRO A 206 -6.71 -17.70 13.49
N ARG A 207 -5.68 -17.00 13.97
CA ARG A 207 -5.72 -15.56 14.28
C ARG A 207 -4.87 -14.74 13.32
N SER A 208 -5.40 -13.60 12.92
CA SER A 208 -4.72 -12.60 12.10
C SER A 208 -4.84 -11.24 12.77
N THR A 209 -3.75 -10.72 13.35
CA THR A 209 -3.78 -9.44 14.09
C THR A 209 -2.76 -8.44 13.59
N CYS A 210 -1.55 -8.88 13.22
CA CYS A 210 -0.43 -7.99 12.94
C CYS A 210 -0.46 -7.37 11.54
N ASN A 211 -0.51 -6.04 11.49
CA ASN A 211 -0.20 -5.23 10.30
C ASN A 211 1.32 -4.95 10.19
N SER A 212 1.73 -4.17 9.19
CA SER A 212 3.13 -3.74 9.00
C SER A 212 3.78 -3.16 10.27
N ALA A 213 3.08 -2.30 11.00
CA ALA A 213 3.61 -1.68 12.22
C ALA A 213 3.84 -2.72 13.32
N ALA A 214 2.88 -3.61 13.56
CA ALA A 214 3.03 -4.69 14.54
C ALA A 214 4.16 -5.68 14.19
N ILE A 215 4.37 -5.97 12.89
CA ILE A 215 5.50 -6.80 12.44
C ILE A 215 6.85 -6.16 12.81
N VAL A 216 6.98 -4.84 12.70
CA VAL A 216 8.22 -4.12 12.98
C VAL A 216 8.43 -3.86 14.47
N CYS A 217 7.41 -3.34 15.16
CA CYS A 217 7.52 -2.91 16.56
C CYS A 217 7.34 -4.04 17.57
N HIS A 218 6.57 -5.08 17.22
CA HIS A 218 6.22 -6.18 18.12
C HIS A 218 6.59 -7.55 17.52
N PRO A 219 7.83 -7.76 17.07
CA PRO A 219 8.20 -8.93 16.25
C PRO A 219 8.04 -10.26 17.00
N ALA A 220 8.23 -10.29 18.33
CA ALA A 220 7.99 -11.50 19.12
C ALA A 220 6.51 -11.91 19.08
N HIS A 221 5.60 -10.94 19.23
CA HIS A 221 4.17 -11.18 19.13
C HIS A 221 3.78 -11.59 17.70
N ALA A 222 4.26 -10.87 16.68
CA ALA A 222 3.99 -11.20 15.28
C ALA A 222 4.40 -12.65 14.94
N ARG A 223 5.57 -13.10 15.41
CA ARG A 223 6.03 -14.49 15.25
C ARG A 223 5.13 -15.54 15.92
N SER A 224 4.36 -15.17 16.93
CA SER A 224 3.45 -16.08 17.64
C SER A 224 2.05 -16.19 17.05
N THR A 225 1.69 -15.31 16.09
CA THR A 225 0.38 -15.35 15.42
C THR A 225 0.32 -16.42 14.32
N ASP A 226 -0.89 -16.78 13.86
CA ASP A 226 -1.07 -17.72 12.75
C ASP A 226 -0.91 -17.05 11.39
N TRP A 227 -1.36 -15.80 11.29
CA TRP A 227 -1.29 -14.97 10.09
C TRP A 227 -0.89 -13.53 10.41
N VAL A 228 -0.06 -12.96 9.54
CA VAL A 228 0.24 -11.53 9.51
C VAL A 228 -0.19 -10.91 8.17
N ARG A 229 -0.29 -9.58 8.13
CA ARG A 229 -0.79 -8.84 6.96
C ARG A 229 0.15 -7.69 6.57
N PRO A 230 1.33 -7.97 6.00
CA PRO A 230 2.21 -6.92 5.53
C PRO A 230 1.56 -6.16 4.37
N GLY A 231 1.47 -4.83 4.53
CA GLY A 231 1.07 -3.90 3.46
C GLY A 231 2.24 -3.01 3.10
N ARG A 232 2.37 -1.86 3.79
CA ARG A 232 3.49 -0.89 3.63
C ARG A 232 4.87 -1.54 3.40
N LEU A 233 5.22 -2.56 4.19
CA LEU A 233 6.52 -3.23 4.11
C LEU A 233 6.79 -3.84 2.73
N LEU A 234 5.76 -4.38 2.05
CA LEU A 234 5.92 -5.00 0.73
C LEU A 234 6.34 -3.98 -0.33
N TYR A 235 5.89 -2.75 -0.19
CA TYR A 235 6.10 -1.66 -1.15
C TYR A 235 7.34 -0.81 -0.83
N GLY A 236 8.17 -1.26 0.11
CA GLY A 236 9.38 -0.54 0.48
C GLY A 236 9.17 0.58 1.47
N LEU A 237 8.01 0.64 2.12
CA LEU A 237 7.64 1.74 2.99
C LEU A 237 7.75 1.36 4.46
N SER A 238 8.34 2.26 5.24
CA SER A 238 8.30 2.16 6.69
C SER A 238 6.88 2.38 7.22
N PRO A 239 6.43 1.60 8.22
CA PRO A 239 5.23 1.92 8.96
C PRO A 239 5.46 2.99 10.04
N LEU A 240 6.71 3.39 10.30
CA LEU A 240 7.11 4.25 11.40
C LEU A 240 7.39 5.68 10.93
N PRO A 241 7.09 6.71 11.74
CA PRO A 241 7.30 8.11 11.36
C PRO A 241 8.77 8.56 11.39
N ASP A 242 9.62 7.90 12.18
CA ASP A 242 11.01 8.30 12.46
C ASP A 242 12.05 7.55 11.60
N ARG A 243 11.59 6.63 10.75
CA ARG A 243 12.44 5.71 9.99
C ARG A 243 11.87 5.52 8.60
N ASP A 244 12.73 5.44 7.60
CA ASP A 244 12.36 5.10 6.23
C ASP A 244 12.47 3.59 5.96
N GLY A 245 11.97 3.15 4.80
CA GLY A 245 12.08 1.76 4.37
C GLY A 245 13.52 1.25 4.26
N ALA A 246 14.47 2.09 3.84
CA ALA A 246 15.87 1.73 3.69
C ALA A 246 16.52 1.36 5.05
N SER A 247 16.20 2.08 6.12
CA SER A 247 16.62 1.75 7.50
C SER A 247 16.05 0.41 8.01
N LEU A 248 15.04 -0.11 7.31
CA LEU A 248 14.44 -1.42 7.49
C LEU A 248 14.95 -2.41 6.42
N GLY A 249 16.01 -2.12 5.67
CA GLY A 249 16.51 -3.01 4.61
C GLY A 249 15.50 -3.30 3.50
N LEU A 250 14.46 -2.48 3.38
CA LEU A 250 13.46 -2.55 2.32
C LEU A 250 13.92 -1.74 1.12
N ARG A 251 13.39 -2.08 -0.07
CA ARG A 251 13.63 -1.36 -1.32
C ARG A 251 12.35 -0.67 -1.77
N PRO A 252 12.37 0.62 -2.12
CA PRO A 252 11.20 1.30 -2.66
C PRO A 252 10.76 0.60 -3.95
N ALA A 253 9.47 0.29 -4.06
CA ALA A 253 8.93 -0.45 -5.20
C ALA A 253 8.29 0.43 -6.27
N MET A 254 8.07 1.72 -6.01
CA MET A 254 7.59 2.69 -7.00
C MET A 254 8.45 3.94 -6.99
N SER A 255 8.72 4.47 -8.18
CA SER A 255 9.29 5.80 -8.39
C SER A 255 8.50 6.60 -9.42
N LEU A 256 8.33 7.90 -9.16
CA LEU A 256 7.65 8.82 -10.08
C LEU A 256 8.69 9.61 -10.88
N HIS A 257 8.63 9.44 -12.20
CA HIS A 257 9.55 10.06 -13.15
C HIS A 257 8.82 11.12 -13.96
N ALA A 258 9.52 12.20 -14.27
CA ALA A 258 9.07 13.29 -15.12
C ALA A 258 10.26 13.83 -15.93
N ARG A 259 10.07 14.96 -16.62
CA ARG A 259 11.15 15.65 -17.34
C ARG A 259 11.06 17.15 -17.16
N VAL A 260 12.21 17.81 -17.26
CA VAL A 260 12.26 19.26 -17.47
C VAL A 260 11.70 19.56 -18.87
N VAL A 261 10.71 20.44 -18.98
CA VAL A 261 10.12 20.87 -20.26
C VAL A 261 10.58 22.25 -20.69
N ALA A 262 10.99 23.09 -19.75
CA ALA A 262 11.59 24.38 -20.05
C ALA A 262 12.60 24.77 -18.98
N VAL A 263 13.61 25.52 -19.39
CA VAL A 263 14.57 26.18 -18.50
C VAL A 263 14.47 27.69 -18.72
N ARG A 264 14.50 28.47 -17.64
CA ARG A 264 14.41 29.93 -17.70
C ARG A 264 15.39 30.57 -16.72
N GLU A 265 15.92 31.72 -17.12
CA GLU A 265 16.63 32.63 -16.24
C GLU A 265 15.64 33.65 -15.66
N LEU A 266 15.69 33.88 -14.35
CA LEU A 266 14.92 34.89 -13.65
C LEU A 266 15.85 35.98 -13.13
N ALA A 267 15.48 37.23 -13.34
CA ALA A 267 16.13 38.35 -12.67
C ALA A 267 15.75 38.41 -11.18
N ALA A 268 16.60 39.04 -10.37
CA ALA A 268 16.24 39.35 -8.98
C ALA A 268 14.96 40.18 -8.92
N GLY A 269 14.04 39.82 -8.02
CA GLY A 269 12.73 40.44 -7.87
C GLY A 269 11.64 39.94 -8.84
N ALA A 270 11.97 39.05 -9.79
CA ALA A 270 10.97 38.46 -10.69
C ALA A 270 9.91 37.69 -9.89
N ARG A 271 8.64 37.82 -10.31
CA ARG A 271 7.51 37.11 -9.71
C ARG A 271 6.90 36.12 -10.70
N ILE A 272 6.67 34.89 -10.27
CA ILE A 272 6.14 33.80 -11.11
C ILE A 272 5.07 33.01 -10.36
N GLY A 273 4.25 32.28 -11.12
CA GLY A 273 3.11 31.53 -10.59
C GLY A 273 1.85 32.39 -10.43
N TYR A 274 0.75 31.75 -10.03
CA TYR A 274 -0.52 32.43 -9.81
C TYR A 274 -0.36 33.54 -8.77
N HIS A 275 -0.86 34.75 -9.08
CA HIS A 275 -0.72 35.95 -8.26
C HIS A 275 0.74 36.33 -7.93
N GLY A 276 1.71 35.81 -8.68
CA GLY A 276 3.14 36.00 -8.40
C GLY A 276 3.54 35.44 -7.03
N ALA A 277 3.02 34.26 -6.67
CA ALA A 277 3.22 33.65 -5.35
C ALA A 277 4.70 33.34 -5.04
N PHE A 278 5.53 33.09 -6.05
CA PHE A 278 6.98 33.00 -5.87
C PHE A 278 7.66 34.29 -6.34
N GLY A 279 8.53 34.84 -5.48
CA GLY A 279 9.41 35.96 -5.80
C GLY A 279 10.87 35.51 -5.72
N ALA A 280 11.63 35.72 -6.79
CA ALA A 280 13.05 35.41 -6.82
C ALA A 280 13.84 36.43 -5.97
N ALA A 281 14.46 35.99 -4.88
CA ALA A 281 15.27 36.84 -4.02
C ALA A 281 16.57 37.31 -4.69
N SER A 282 17.10 36.52 -5.62
CA SER A 282 18.28 36.81 -6.44
C SER A 282 18.01 36.40 -7.89
N ALA A 283 18.91 36.75 -8.81
CA ALA A 283 18.90 36.13 -10.12
C ALA A 283 19.09 34.61 -9.96
N MET A 284 18.31 33.82 -10.67
CA MET A 284 18.32 32.37 -10.53
C MET A 284 17.86 31.65 -11.80
N ARG A 285 18.34 30.42 -11.96
CA ARG A 285 17.96 29.52 -13.04
C ARG A 285 16.86 28.58 -12.55
N ILE A 286 15.77 28.47 -13.28
CA ILE A 286 14.64 27.60 -12.93
C ILE A 286 14.31 26.61 -14.02
N GLY A 287 13.78 25.45 -13.61
CA GLY A 287 13.21 24.43 -14.46
C GLY A 287 11.70 24.37 -14.29
N LEU A 288 10.99 24.21 -15.40
CA LEU A 288 9.61 23.76 -15.42
C LEU A 288 9.61 22.25 -15.63
N VAL A 289 9.02 21.50 -14.71
CA VAL A 289 8.89 20.03 -14.78
C VAL A 289 7.47 19.68 -15.18
N ASP A 290 7.32 18.78 -16.14
CA ASP A 290 6.01 18.23 -16.59
C ASP A 290 5.50 17.25 -15.55
N CYS A 291 4.93 17.76 -14.46
CA CYS A 291 4.17 17.04 -13.44
C CYS A 291 3.46 18.07 -12.56
N GLY A 292 2.15 17.91 -12.35
CA GLY A 292 1.38 18.80 -11.49
C GLY A 292 0.39 18.06 -10.61
N TYR A 293 -0.48 18.81 -9.93
CA TYR A 293 -1.46 18.21 -9.03
C TYR A 293 -2.50 17.36 -9.76
N SER A 294 -2.74 17.57 -11.06
CA SER A 294 -3.65 16.72 -11.84
C SER A 294 -3.05 15.34 -12.16
N ASP A 295 -1.75 15.15 -11.92
CA ASP A 295 -1.07 13.86 -12.01
C ASP A 295 -1.01 13.15 -10.64
N GLY A 296 -1.45 13.82 -9.56
CA GLY A 296 -1.43 13.32 -8.18
C GLY A 296 -0.28 13.86 -7.33
N TYR A 297 0.51 14.80 -7.85
CA TYR A 297 1.54 15.48 -7.04
C TYR A 297 0.91 16.40 -5.99
N PRO A 298 1.50 16.58 -4.79
CA PRO A 298 0.98 17.52 -3.81
C PRO A 298 0.81 18.94 -4.37
N SER A 299 -0.34 19.57 -4.14
CA SER A 299 -0.65 20.91 -4.67
C SER A 299 0.13 22.03 -3.99
N HIS A 300 0.53 21.82 -2.73
CA HIS A 300 1.18 22.84 -1.89
C HIS A 300 2.41 22.30 -1.16
N PRO A 301 3.41 21.77 -1.88
CA PRO A 301 4.63 21.33 -1.24
C PRO A 301 5.41 22.53 -0.70
N PRO A 302 6.17 22.38 0.39
CA PRO A 302 7.02 23.44 0.89
C PRO A 302 8.12 23.80 -0.11
N ILE A 303 8.59 25.04 -0.07
CA ILE A 303 9.80 25.46 -0.79
C ILE A 303 11.00 24.68 -0.23
N GLY A 304 11.88 24.24 -1.12
CA GLY A 304 13.07 23.48 -0.75
C GLY A 304 12.89 21.97 -0.77
N MET A 305 11.70 21.47 -1.12
CA MET A 305 11.46 20.04 -1.20
C MET A 305 12.44 19.37 -2.17
N PRO A 306 13.11 18.27 -1.78
CA PRO A 306 14.12 17.66 -2.63
C PRO A 306 13.50 17.04 -3.88
N ILE A 307 14.17 17.24 -5.01
CA ILE A 307 13.82 16.67 -6.32
C ILE A 307 15.13 16.23 -6.98
N LEU A 308 15.17 15.08 -7.66
CA LEU A 308 16.35 14.68 -8.41
C LEU A 308 16.23 15.15 -9.86
N VAL A 309 17.18 15.96 -10.33
CA VAL A 309 17.28 16.42 -11.72
C VAL A 309 18.57 15.87 -12.30
N GLY A 310 18.49 15.06 -13.34
CA GLY A 310 19.66 14.39 -13.92
C GLY A 310 20.45 13.53 -12.92
N GLY A 311 19.76 12.98 -11.91
CA GLY A 311 20.37 12.18 -10.84
C GLY A 311 21.04 12.99 -9.72
N ARG A 312 20.96 14.33 -9.74
CA ARG A 312 21.50 15.20 -8.69
C ARG A 312 20.37 15.91 -7.94
N LEU A 313 20.55 16.11 -6.64
CA LEU A 313 19.56 16.83 -5.81
C LEU A 313 19.42 18.29 -6.24
N ALA A 314 18.18 18.70 -6.44
CA ALA A 314 17.70 20.05 -6.66
C ALA A 314 16.59 20.35 -5.65
N ARG A 315 16.00 21.56 -5.73
CA ARG A 315 14.98 22.02 -4.79
C ARG A 315 13.73 22.48 -5.52
N GLY A 316 12.56 21.95 -5.15
CA GLY A 316 11.27 22.46 -5.58
C GLY A 316 11.01 23.87 -5.04
N LEU A 317 10.39 24.73 -5.84
CA LEU A 317 10.09 26.12 -5.46
C LEU A 317 8.69 26.31 -4.86
N GLY A 318 8.05 25.21 -4.45
CA GLY A 318 6.71 25.21 -3.85
C GLY A 318 5.58 25.66 -4.79
N GLN A 319 5.88 25.85 -6.08
CA GLN A 319 4.91 26.27 -7.10
C GLN A 319 4.51 25.06 -7.94
N VAL A 320 3.33 24.53 -7.66
CA VAL A 320 2.71 23.44 -8.42
C VAL A 320 1.43 23.96 -9.07
N THR A 321 1.31 23.75 -10.37
CA THR A 321 0.10 24.02 -11.16
C THR A 321 -0.57 22.70 -11.53
N MET A 322 -1.63 22.77 -12.33
CA MET A 322 -2.34 21.58 -12.78
C MET A 322 -1.43 20.55 -13.44
N ASN A 323 -0.49 20.98 -14.28
CA ASN A 323 0.35 20.10 -15.11
C ASN A 323 1.85 20.26 -14.87
N SER A 324 2.27 21.19 -14.00
CA SER A 324 3.69 21.51 -13.89
C SER A 324 4.12 21.95 -12.51
N LEU A 325 5.39 21.73 -12.18
CA LEU A 325 6.03 22.28 -10.99
C LEU A 325 7.32 23.00 -11.32
N LEU A 326 7.76 23.88 -10.42
CA LEU A 326 9.01 24.64 -10.57
C LEU A 326 10.11 24.07 -9.68
N VAL A 327 11.32 23.97 -10.26
CA VAL A 327 12.53 23.52 -9.58
C VAL A 327 13.66 24.56 -9.74
N ASP A 328 14.45 24.75 -8.69
CA ASP A 328 15.69 25.53 -8.72
C ASP A 328 16.79 24.75 -9.45
N LEU A 329 17.35 25.35 -10.50
CA LEU A 329 18.43 24.79 -11.31
C LEU A 329 19.73 25.60 -11.19
N SER A 330 19.84 26.49 -10.21
CA SER A 330 21.02 27.36 -10.02
C SER A 330 22.31 26.55 -9.86
N ASP A 331 22.25 25.41 -9.16
CA ASP A 331 23.39 24.49 -8.96
C ASP A 331 23.48 23.40 -10.06
N HIS A 332 22.70 23.53 -11.13
CA HIS A 332 22.57 22.58 -12.24
C HIS A 332 22.79 23.25 -13.59
N PRO A 333 24.00 23.78 -13.90
CA PRO A 333 24.25 24.54 -15.13
C PRO A 333 24.07 23.70 -16.41
N GLY A 334 24.24 22.37 -16.32
CA GLY A 334 24.00 21.44 -17.42
C GLY A 334 22.54 21.02 -17.60
N ALA A 335 21.61 21.48 -16.76
CA ALA A 335 20.20 21.13 -16.93
C ALA A 335 19.61 21.75 -18.20
N GLU A 336 18.85 20.96 -18.94
CA GLU A 336 18.24 21.33 -20.22
C GLU A 336 16.86 20.68 -20.38
N THR A 337 16.07 21.16 -21.35
CA THR A 337 14.80 20.53 -21.71
C THR A 337 15.01 19.07 -22.07
N GLY A 338 14.14 18.20 -21.57
CA GLY A 338 14.22 16.75 -21.70
C GLY A 338 14.99 16.07 -20.57
N MET A 339 15.71 16.80 -19.71
CA MET A 339 16.47 16.21 -18.61
C MET A 339 15.55 15.40 -17.67
N PRO A 340 15.92 14.14 -17.32
CA PRO A 340 15.12 13.32 -16.42
C PRO A 340 14.96 13.92 -15.03
N VAL A 341 13.77 13.77 -14.47
CA VAL A 341 13.43 14.19 -13.12
C VAL A 341 12.85 13.00 -12.36
N VAL A 342 13.29 12.79 -11.11
CA VAL A 342 12.66 11.85 -10.19
C VAL A 342 12.07 12.63 -9.02
N LEU A 343 10.78 12.43 -8.79
CA LEU A 343 9.99 13.17 -7.82
C LEU A 343 9.86 12.41 -6.49
N TRP A 344 9.96 11.09 -6.52
CA TRP A 344 10.15 10.21 -5.36
C TRP A 344 10.53 8.79 -5.81
N GLY A 345 10.91 7.96 -4.84
CA GLY A 345 11.11 6.52 -5.01
C GLY A 345 12.52 6.12 -5.43
N ALA A 346 13.44 7.07 -5.46
CA ALA A 346 14.88 6.78 -5.49
C ALA A 346 15.40 6.56 -4.06
N PRO A 347 16.50 5.81 -3.85
CA PRO A 347 17.11 5.67 -2.53
C PRO A 347 17.44 7.02 -1.85
N GLU A 348 17.84 8.02 -2.64
CA GLU A 348 18.17 9.37 -2.17
C GLU A 348 16.93 10.27 -1.99
N LEU A 349 15.76 9.83 -2.46
CA LEU A 349 14.49 10.56 -2.37
C LEU A 349 13.33 9.59 -2.08
N PRO A 350 13.25 9.04 -0.85
CA PRO A 350 12.16 8.14 -0.46
C PRO A 350 10.80 8.86 -0.51
N ALA A 351 9.74 8.11 -0.82
CA ALA A 351 8.38 8.65 -0.84
C ALA A 351 7.93 9.14 0.55
N GLU A 352 8.41 8.51 1.63
CA GLU A 352 8.15 8.94 3.01
C GLU A 352 8.63 10.37 3.29
N GLN A 353 9.79 10.74 2.74
CA GLN A 353 10.35 12.08 2.93
C GLN A 353 9.48 13.14 2.25
N VAL A 354 9.04 12.88 1.01
CA VAL A 354 8.19 13.79 0.23
C VAL A 354 6.82 13.94 0.91
N ALA A 355 6.22 12.82 1.31
CA ALA A 355 4.91 12.83 1.96
C ALA A 355 4.94 13.56 3.32
N ALA A 356 5.94 13.29 4.16
CA ALA A 356 6.09 13.93 5.46
C ALA A 356 6.28 15.46 5.32
N ALA A 357 7.07 15.90 4.34
CA ALA A 357 7.24 17.33 4.05
C ALA A 357 5.93 18.02 3.63
N CYS A 358 5.00 17.28 3.04
CA CYS A 358 3.69 17.77 2.61
C CYS A 358 2.58 17.56 3.67
N GLY A 359 2.91 17.06 4.86
CA GLY A 359 1.93 16.77 5.92
C GLY A 359 1.03 15.56 5.67
N GLY A 360 1.39 14.70 4.71
CA GLY A 360 0.66 13.49 4.35
C GLY A 360 1.42 12.21 4.66
N SER A 361 0.96 11.10 4.09
CA SER A 361 1.61 9.78 4.24
C SER A 361 2.11 9.20 2.91
N ALA A 362 3.17 8.40 2.91
CA ALA A 362 3.66 7.77 1.68
C ALA A 362 2.58 6.92 0.96
N PRO A 363 1.75 6.11 1.66
CA PRO A 363 0.64 5.43 0.99
C PRO A 363 -0.31 6.37 0.27
N GLU A 364 -0.68 7.50 0.89
CA GLU A 364 -1.53 8.51 0.27
C GLU A 364 -0.89 9.07 -1.00
N LEU A 365 0.41 9.41 -0.95
CA LEU A 365 1.16 9.89 -2.11
C LEU A 365 1.16 8.89 -3.28
N LEU A 366 1.41 7.61 -3.00
CA LEU A 366 1.48 6.56 -4.03
C LEU A 366 0.10 6.21 -4.60
N THR A 367 -0.94 6.17 -3.75
CA THR A 367 -2.32 5.91 -4.20
C THR A 367 -3.01 7.12 -4.82
N GLY A 368 -2.45 8.32 -4.64
CA GLY A 368 -3.01 9.58 -5.13
C GLY A 368 -2.72 9.87 -6.60
N LEU A 369 -1.92 9.03 -7.27
CA LEU A 369 -1.67 9.15 -8.71
C LEU A 369 -2.98 9.03 -9.49
N THR A 370 -3.21 9.96 -10.41
CA THR A 370 -4.43 9.94 -11.23
C THR A 370 -4.27 9.02 -12.44
N GLY A 371 -5.39 8.69 -13.10
CA GLY A 371 -5.36 7.90 -14.34
C GLY A 371 -4.61 8.55 -15.52
N ARG A 372 -4.09 9.77 -15.36
CA ARG A 372 -3.19 10.43 -16.34
C ARG A 372 -1.77 9.89 -16.28
N VAL A 373 -1.34 9.35 -15.14
CA VAL A 373 0.00 8.82 -14.95
C VAL A 373 0.02 7.35 -15.32
N PRO A 374 0.65 6.95 -16.44
CA PRO A 374 0.84 5.54 -16.74
C PRO A 374 1.69 4.90 -15.64
N VAL A 375 1.22 3.77 -15.12
CA VAL A 375 1.96 2.87 -14.24
C VAL A 375 2.55 1.77 -15.10
N ILE A 376 3.87 1.58 -15.05
CA ILE A 376 4.58 0.56 -15.82
C ILE A 376 5.51 -0.25 -14.94
N ALA A 377 5.66 -1.55 -15.24
CA ALA A 377 6.71 -2.36 -14.62
C ALA A 377 8.06 -2.05 -15.26
N SER A 378 9.11 -1.97 -14.44
CA SER A 378 10.51 -1.74 -14.85
C SER A 378 11.34 -3.00 -14.95
#